data_AF-B8HHL1-F1
#
_entry.id   AF-B8HHL1-F1
#
_cell.length_a   1.000
_cell.length_b   1.000
_cell.length_c   1.000
_cell.angle_alpha   90.00
_cell.angle_beta   90.00
_cell.angle_gamma   90.00
#
_symmetry.space_group_name_H-M   'P 1'
#
loop_
_entity.id
_entity.type
_entity.pdbx_description
1 polymer ?
#
loop_
_entity_poly.entity_id
_entity_poly.type
_entity_poly.pdbx_seq_one_letter_code
_entity_poly.pdbx_strand_id
1 'polypeptide(L)'
;MRITQHSPFAREDDPETVEKIRKGRGRFAAYGSSKPGVRREVRLTGQTELRKVLRAARALKVTLQCHETVEELHRLAYENYAAITLADGRTPMDFHRLHLSTKNRLTVNYLRHARTVYDASLLRNRFSTTDLRSSYNKELKVRCLDEIASAYPQLADECDRQRRKISQTLEEAAVSLPQIEQAA
;
A
#
# COMPACT_ATOMS: atom_id res chain seq x y z
N MET A 1 -46.28 -46.72 -29.59
CA MET A 1 -46.33 -45.26 -29.37
C MET A 1 -45.16 -44.86 -28.50
N ARG A 2 -44.16 -44.17 -29.05
CA ARG A 2 -43.05 -43.54 -28.31
C ARG A 2 -43.02 -42.07 -28.73
N ILE A 3 -43.17 -41.17 -27.76
CA ILE A 3 -43.05 -39.72 -27.97
C ILE A 3 -41.63 -39.35 -27.51
N THR A 4 -40.73 -39.11 -28.46
CA THR A 4 -39.45 -38.46 -28.20
C THR A 4 -39.65 -36.95 -28.30
N GLN A 5 -39.55 -36.27 -27.15
CA GLN A 5 -39.47 -34.81 -27.09
C GLN A 5 -38.10 -34.37 -27.59
N HIS A 6 -38.04 -33.71 -28.75
CA HIS A 6 -36.88 -32.93 -29.15
C HIS A 6 -37.00 -31.52 -28.56
N SER A 7 -36.09 -31.20 -27.64
CA SER A 7 -35.86 -29.84 -27.11
C SER A 7 -35.18 -28.97 -28.18
N PRO A 8 -35.66 -27.74 -28.47
CA PRO A 8 -35.12 -26.89 -29.53
C PRO A 8 -34.18 -25.78 -29.02
N PHE A 9 -33.42 -25.99 -27.94
CA PHE A 9 -32.52 -24.97 -27.40
C PHE A 9 -31.09 -25.49 -27.20
N ALA A 10 -30.45 -25.92 -28.29
CA ALA A 10 -29.01 -25.79 -28.42
C ALA A 10 -28.74 -24.42 -29.05
N ARG A 11 -28.52 -23.39 -28.23
CA ARG A 11 -27.93 -22.13 -28.73
C ARG A 11 -26.45 -22.40 -28.92
N GLU A 12 -26.05 -22.36 -30.17
CA GLU A 12 -24.66 -22.38 -30.63
C GLU A 12 -23.82 -21.40 -29.82
N ASP A 13 -22.64 -21.85 -29.39
CA ASP A 13 -21.62 -21.03 -28.77
C ASP A 13 -21.15 -19.96 -29.77
N ASP A 14 -21.78 -18.79 -29.72
CA ASP A 14 -21.30 -17.61 -30.43
C ASP A 14 -19.84 -17.33 -30.01
N PRO A 15 -18.89 -17.19 -30.96
CA PRO A 15 -17.49 -16.98 -30.62
C PRO A 15 -17.33 -15.65 -29.88
N GLU A 16 -16.91 -15.73 -28.60
CA GLU A 16 -16.54 -14.58 -27.76
C GLU A 16 -15.61 -13.66 -28.57
N THR A 17 -16.11 -12.51 -29.00
CA THR A 17 -15.33 -11.59 -29.83
C THR A 17 -14.54 -10.66 -28.90
N VAL A 18 -13.25 -10.94 -28.74
CA VAL A 18 -12.36 -10.16 -27.88
C VAL A 18 -11.76 -8.99 -28.64
N GLU A 19 -12.27 -7.78 -28.41
CA GLU A 19 -11.65 -6.54 -28.89
C GLU A 19 -10.44 -6.17 -28.00
N LYS A 20 -9.22 -6.41 -28.52
CA LYS A 20 -7.96 -6.06 -27.83
C LYS A 20 -7.54 -4.63 -28.19
N ILE A 21 -7.73 -3.69 -27.26
CA ILE A 21 -7.27 -2.31 -27.45
C ILE A 21 -5.80 -2.24 -26.98
N ARG A 22 -4.86 -2.26 -27.94
CA ARG A 22 -3.42 -2.12 -27.68
C ARG A 22 -3.02 -0.65 -27.58
N LYS A 23 -2.87 -0.12 -26.36
CA LYS A 23 -2.00 1.05 -26.08
C LYS A 23 -1.18 0.78 -24.80
N GLY A 24 0.15 0.95 -24.88
CA GLY A 24 1.08 0.92 -23.73
C GLY A 24 1.61 -0.46 -23.29
N ARG A 25 2.63 -0.44 -22.42
CA ARG A 25 3.12 -1.58 -21.61
C ARG A 25 2.31 -1.64 -20.30
N GLY A 26 1.66 -2.76 -19.98
CA GLY A 26 0.85 -2.94 -18.77
C GLY A 26 0.02 -4.22 -18.76
N ARG A 27 -0.56 -4.61 -17.61
CA ARG A 27 -1.44 -5.80 -17.53
C ARG A 27 -2.79 -5.52 -18.18
N PHE A 28 -3.36 -6.54 -18.81
CA PHE A 28 -4.73 -6.49 -19.32
C PHE A 28 -5.72 -6.63 -18.16
N ALA A 29 -6.73 -5.75 -18.14
CA ALA A 29 -7.90 -5.93 -17.30
C ALA A 29 -9.12 -6.08 -18.21
N ALA A 30 -9.90 -7.14 -17.97
CA ALA A 30 -11.16 -7.36 -18.65
C ALA A 30 -12.26 -6.51 -17.98
N TYR A 31 -13.05 -5.83 -18.79
CA TYR A 31 -14.29 -5.17 -18.35
C TYR A 31 -15.46 -5.69 -19.17
N GLY A 32 -16.63 -5.81 -18.54
CA GLY A 32 -17.87 -6.09 -19.25
C GLY A 32 -18.22 -4.91 -20.15
N SER A 33 -18.34 -5.15 -21.46
CA SER A 33 -18.84 -4.12 -22.38
C SER A 33 -20.37 -4.07 -22.32
N SER A 34 -20.96 -2.94 -22.66
CA SER A 34 -22.41 -2.79 -22.80
C SER A 34 -22.99 -3.54 -24.01
N LYS A 35 -22.13 -4.11 -24.87
CA LYS A 35 -22.54 -4.96 -25.99
C LYS A 35 -22.53 -6.43 -25.54
N PRO A 36 -23.65 -7.18 -25.68
CA PRO A 36 -23.66 -8.61 -25.41
C PRO A 36 -22.65 -9.32 -26.32
N GLY A 37 -21.86 -10.25 -25.76
CA GLY A 37 -20.86 -11.04 -26.50
C GLY A 37 -19.48 -10.39 -26.71
N VAL A 38 -19.28 -9.13 -26.32
CA VAL A 38 -17.99 -8.43 -26.49
C VAL A 38 -17.30 -8.21 -25.16
N ARG A 39 -16.16 -8.89 -24.97
CA ARG A 39 -15.20 -8.61 -23.88
C ARG A 39 -14.12 -7.66 -24.39
N ARG A 40 -13.98 -6.52 -23.71
CA ARG A 40 -12.91 -5.56 -24.00
C ARG A 40 -11.76 -5.79 -23.03
N GLU A 41 -10.60 -6.12 -23.59
CA GLU A 41 -9.35 -6.15 -22.85
C GLU A 41 -8.62 -4.82 -23.05
N VAL A 42 -8.57 -4.02 -21.99
CA VAL A 42 -7.86 -2.74 -21.97
C VAL A 42 -6.55 -2.94 -21.21
N ARG A 43 -5.42 -2.58 -21.83
CA ARG A 43 -4.14 -2.47 -21.11
C ARG A 43 -4.23 -1.31 -20.14
N LEU A 44 -4.00 -1.57 -18.85
CA LEU A 44 -3.93 -0.51 -17.86
C LEU A 44 -2.67 0.31 -18.12
N THR A 45 -2.83 1.63 -18.22
CA THR A 45 -1.70 2.57 -18.17
C THR A 45 -1.09 2.55 -16.76
N GLY A 46 0.20 2.89 -16.63
CA GLY A 46 0.89 2.91 -15.34
C GLY A 46 0.17 3.74 -14.26
N GLN A 47 -0.48 4.84 -14.64
CA GLN A 47 -1.31 5.64 -13.72
C GLN A 47 -2.52 4.88 -13.18
N THR A 48 -3.16 4.05 -14.01
CA THR A 48 -4.34 3.27 -13.59
C THR A 48 -3.92 2.14 -12.65
N GLU A 49 -2.78 1.51 -12.91
CA GLU A 49 -2.20 0.52 -11.99
C GLU A 49 -1.83 1.17 -10.65
N LEU A 50 -1.19 2.34 -10.66
CA LEU A 50 -0.86 3.10 -9.46
C LEU A 50 -2.12 3.44 -8.63
N ARG A 51 -3.19 3.95 -9.25
CA ARG A 51 -4.44 4.24 -8.55
C ARG A 51 -5.05 2.99 -7.91
N LYS A 52 -5.01 1.85 -8.60
CA LYS A 52 -5.49 0.56 -8.05
C LYS A 52 -4.66 0.15 -6.83
N VAL A 53 -3.35 0.31 -6.91
CA VAL A 53 -2.42 0.01 -5.82
C VAL A 53 -2.67 0.89 -4.59
N LEU A 54 -2.81 2.21 -4.78
CA LEU A 54 -3.12 3.14 -3.70
C LEU A 54 -4.50 2.84 -3.08
N ARG A 55 -5.50 2.53 -3.91
CA ARG A 55 -6.83 2.11 -3.42
C ARG A 55 -6.75 0.83 -2.59
N ALA A 56 -5.93 -0.15 -3.01
CA ALA A 56 -5.72 -1.38 -2.24
C ALA A 56 -5.03 -1.10 -0.89
N ALA A 57 -4.01 -0.24 -0.87
CA ALA A 57 -3.36 0.19 0.37
C ALA A 57 -4.33 0.92 1.32
N ARG A 58 -5.27 1.72 0.78
CA ARG A 58 -6.33 2.40 1.55
C ARG A 58 -7.44 1.46 2.03
N ALA A 59 -7.66 0.35 1.35
CA ALA A 59 -8.66 -0.64 1.75
C ALA A 59 -8.17 -1.54 2.90
N LEU A 60 -6.86 -1.62 3.14
CA LEU A 60 -6.30 -2.40 4.25
C LEU A 60 -6.88 -1.93 5.59
N LYS A 61 -7.19 -2.84 6.50
CA LYS A 61 -7.42 -2.41 7.88
C LYS A 61 -6.06 -2.35 8.57
N VAL A 62 -5.70 -1.17 9.08
CA VAL A 62 -4.57 -0.99 9.99
C VAL A 62 -5.15 -0.96 11.38
N THR A 63 -4.59 -1.76 12.28
CA THR A 63 -4.99 -1.77 13.68
C THR A 63 -3.77 -1.57 14.55
N LEU A 64 -3.92 -0.77 15.60
CA LEU A 64 -2.89 -0.57 16.60
C LEU A 64 -3.24 -1.40 17.83
N GLN A 65 -2.39 -2.36 18.18
CA GLN A 65 -2.56 -3.17 19.39
C GLN A 65 -1.68 -2.59 20.50
N CYS A 66 -2.27 -1.70 21.29
CA CYS A 66 -1.55 -1.00 22.34
C CYS A 66 -2.50 -0.51 23.42
N HIS A 67 -2.16 -0.77 24.68
CA HIS A 67 -2.89 -0.30 25.87
C HIS A 67 -1.99 0.53 26.80
N GLU A 68 -0.69 0.56 26.50
CA GLU A 68 0.34 1.25 27.25
C GLU A 68 0.21 2.77 27.11
N THR A 69 0.62 3.48 28.15
CA THR A 69 0.72 4.95 28.13
C THR A 69 1.87 5.43 27.24
N VAL A 70 1.87 6.71 26.86
CA VAL A 70 2.96 7.29 26.06
C VAL A 70 4.31 7.19 26.77
N GLU A 71 4.34 7.33 28.09
CA GLU A 71 5.58 7.21 28.87
C GLU A 71 6.14 5.79 28.87
N GLU A 72 5.28 4.79 28.99
CA GLU A 72 5.66 3.38 28.88
C GLU A 72 6.14 3.06 27.46
N LEU A 73 5.44 3.60 26.45
CA LEU A 73 5.82 3.46 25.05
C LEU A 73 7.18 4.08 24.74
N HIS A 74 7.54 5.21 25.37
CA HIS A 74 8.87 5.79 25.23
C HIS A 74 9.95 4.83 25.73
N ARG A 75 9.70 4.14 26.86
CA ARG A 75 10.65 3.16 27.41
C ARG A 75 10.75 1.92 26.53
N LEU A 76 9.61 1.33 26.14
CA LEU A 76 9.58 0.15 25.26
C LEU A 76 10.24 0.41 23.90
N ALA A 77 9.99 1.58 23.31
CA ALA A 77 10.61 1.98 22.06
C ALA A 77 12.13 2.17 22.20
N TYR A 78 12.57 2.72 23.33
CA TYR A 78 13.99 2.85 23.64
C TYR A 78 14.66 1.49 23.85
N GLU A 79 14.04 0.58 24.60
CA GLU A 79 14.56 -0.78 24.81
C GLU A 79 14.72 -1.53 23.47
N ASN A 80 13.74 -1.42 22.59
CA ASN A 80 13.81 -1.99 21.24
C ASN A 80 14.97 -1.37 20.43
N TYR A 81 15.10 -0.04 20.45
CA TYR A 81 16.20 0.66 19.81
C TYR A 81 17.57 0.26 20.36
N ALA A 82 17.69 0.15 21.69
CA ALA A 82 18.92 -0.21 22.37
C ALA A 82 19.33 -1.65 22.02
N ALA A 83 18.39 -2.59 22.02
CA ALA A 83 18.63 -3.97 21.63
C ALA A 83 19.17 -4.07 20.19
N ILE A 84 18.55 -3.37 19.23
CA ILE A 84 19.00 -3.33 17.84
C ILE A 84 20.39 -2.67 17.74
N THR A 85 20.60 -1.56 18.42
CA THR A 85 21.87 -0.81 18.38
C THR A 85 23.04 -1.64 18.95
N LEU A 86 22.79 -2.36 20.05
CA LEU A 86 23.77 -3.28 20.64
C LEU A 86 24.06 -4.47 19.73
N ALA A 87 23.04 -5.03 19.05
CA ALA A 87 23.22 -6.10 18.08
C ALA A 87 24.10 -5.65 16.89
N ASP A 88 24.04 -4.37 16.52
CA ASP A 88 24.91 -3.75 15.52
C ASP A 88 26.32 -3.41 16.05
N GLY A 89 26.65 -3.79 17.29
CA GLY A 89 27.94 -3.50 17.93
C GLY A 89 28.14 -2.04 18.35
N ARG A 90 27.07 -1.24 18.44
CA ARG A 90 27.09 0.17 18.80
C ARG A 90 26.56 0.37 20.22
N THR A 91 27.05 1.42 20.90
CA THR A 91 26.55 1.78 22.24
C THR A 91 25.33 2.70 22.11
N PRO A 92 24.15 2.32 22.64
CA PRO A 92 22.99 3.20 22.64
C PRO A 92 23.21 4.38 23.57
N MET A 93 22.68 5.55 23.18
CA MET A 93 22.69 6.74 24.01
C MET A 93 21.72 6.58 25.19
N ASP A 94 22.10 7.04 26.38
CA ASP A 94 21.27 6.99 27.59
C ASP A 94 19.88 7.61 27.39
N PHE A 95 18.83 6.85 27.77
CA PHE A 95 17.42 7.23 27.68
C PHE A 95 17.11 8.57 28.34
N HIS A 96 17.70 8.85 29.50
CA HIS A 96 17.41 10.09 30.24
C HIS A 96 17.99 11.32 29.54
N ARG A 97 19.07 11.14 28.76
CA ARG A 97 19.73 12.21 28.00
C ARG A 97 19.10 12.43 26.62
N LEU A 98 18.21 11.55 26.17
CA LEU A 98 17.52 11.72 24.90
C LEU A 98 16.52 12.87 24.99
N HIS A 99 16.62 13.80 24.02
CA HIS A 99 15.64 14.86 23.83
C HIS A 99 14.25 14.27 23.51
N LEU A 100 13.18 14.97 23.90
CA LEU A 100 11.80 14.52 23.71
C LEU A 100 11.48 14.22 22.23
N SER A 101 11.95 15.06 21.30
CA SER A 101 11.77 14.81 19.86
C SER A 101 12.38 13.48 19.40
N THR A 102 13.52 13.08 19.97
CA THR A 102 14.14 11.79 19.66
C THR A 102 13.33 10.64 20.26
N LYS A 103 12.82 10.80 21.49
CA LYS A 103 11.92 9.81 22.12
C LYS A 103 10.65 9.62 21.30
N ASN A 104 9.99 10.71 20.88
CA ASN A 104 8.80 10.64 20.03
C ASN A 104 9.09 9.94 18.71
N ARG A 105 10.21 10.27 18.05
CA ARG A 105 10.64 9.62 16.80
C ARG A 105 10.87 8.12 16.96
N LEU A 106 11.58 7.70 18.01
CA LEU A 106 11.81 6.28 18.30
C LEU A 106 10.48 5.58 18.56
N THR A 107 9.58 6.22 19.29
CA THR A 107 8.27 5.68 19.66
C THR A 107 7.36 5.48 18.47
N VAL A 108 7.23 6.48 17.59
CA VAL A 108 6.44 6.34 16.35
C VAL A 108 7.02 5.25 15.45
N ASN A 109 8.35 5.13 15.36
CA ASN A 109 8.98 4.05 14.61
C ASN A 109 8.69 2.67 15.25
N TYR A 110 8.81 2.55 16.57
CA TYR A 110 8.50 1.33 17.30
C TYR A 110 7.05 0.91 17.06
N LEU A 111 6.09 1.81 17.23
CA LEU A 111 4.67 1.52 17.01
C LEU A 111 4.42 1.03 15.58
N ARG A 112 4.98 1.71 14.57
CA ARG A 112 4.83 1.34 13.15
C ARG A 112 5.44 -0.03 12.79
N HIS A 113 6.50 -0.44 13.47
CA HIS A 113 7.20 -1.68 13.13
C HIS A 113 6.81 -2.86 14.00
N ALA A 114 6.49 -2.63 15.27
CA ALA A 114 6.26 -3.67 16.27
C ALA A 114 4.80 -3.81 16.70
N ARG A 115 3.96 -2.76 16.56
CA ARG A 115 2.60 -2.73 17.14
C ARG A 115 1.46 -2.50 16.14
N THR A 116 1.75 -2.10 14.91
CA THR A 116 0.73 -2.04 13.85
C THR A 116 0.60 -3.38 13.16
N VAL A 117 -0.62 -3.92 13.14
CA VAL A 117 -0.97 -5.15 12.42
C VAL A 117 -1.81 -4.79 11.20
N TYR A 118 -1.47 -5.42 10.07
CA TYR A 118 -2.17 -5.27 8.81
C TYR A 118 -3.03 -6.50 8.52
N ASP A 119 -4.18 -6.31 7.90
CA ASP A 119 -4.93 -7.43 7.33
C ASP A 119 -4.12 -8.13 6.22
N ALA A 120 -3.53 -9.28 6.56
CA ALA A 120 -2.69 -10.05 5.66
C ALA A 120 -3.45 -10.60 4.44
N SER A 121 -4.78 -10.69 4.49
CA SER A 121 -5.58 -11.18 3.37
C SER A 121 -5.47 -10.28 2.12
N LEU A 122 -5.16 -8.99 2.34
CA LEU A 122 -4.97 -7.97 1.32
C LEU A 122 -3.50 -7.74 0.93
N LEU A 123 -2.53 -8.35 1.62
CA LEU A 123 -1.08 -8.26 1.35
C LEU A 123 -0.59 -9.14 0.19
N ARG A 124 -1.49 -9.84 -0.52
CA ARG A 124 -1.08 -10.80 -1.58
C ARG A 124 -0.17 -10.13 -2.61
N ASN A 125 0.92 -10.81 -2.99
CA ASN A 125 1.93 -10.45 -4.00
C ASN A 125 1.30 -9.98 -5.33
N ARG A 126 0.87 -8.72 -5.39
CA ARG A 126 0.09 -8.18 -6.51
C ARG A 126 0.83 -7.13 -7.34
N PHE A 127 2.07 -6.78 -6.98
CA PHE A 127 2.81 -5.73 -7.66
C PHE A 127 3.68 -6.30 -8.78
N SER A 128 3.50 -5.76 -9.99
CA SER A 128 4.29 -6.08 -11.17
C SER A 128 5.65 -5.39 -11.20
N THR A 129 5.81 -4.28 -10.47
CA THR A 129 7.03 -3.45 -10.46
C THR A 129 7.42 -3.00 -9.06
N THR A 130 8.70 -2.67 -8.90
CA THR A 130 9.28 -2.14 -7.65
C THR A 130 8.66 -0.78 -7.26
N ASP A 131 8.34 0.07 -8.23
CA ASP A 131 7.77 1.41 -7.99
C ASP A 131 6.34 1.34 -7.43
N LEU A 132 5.54 0.40 -7.94
CA LEU A 132 4.19 0.16 -7.43
C LEU A 132 4.24 -0.38 -5.99
N ARG A 133 5.18 -1.30 -5.70
CA ARG A 133 5.40 -1.78 -4.33
C ARG A 133 5.87 -0.65 -3.40
N SER A 134 6.75 0.23 -3.88
CA SER A 134 7.21 1.41 -3.13
C SER A 134 6.06 2.35 -2.80
N SER A 135 5.22 2.67 -3.80
CA SER A 135 4.05 3.53 -3.63
C SER A 135 3.03 2.93 -2.66
N TYR A 136 2.77 1.63 -2.77
CA TYR A 136 1.94 0.88 -1.83
C TYR A 136 2.45 0.99 -0.39
N ASN A 137 3.74 0.74 -0.19
CA ASN A 137 4.35 0.79 1.14
C ASN A 137 4.32 2.22 1.72
N LYS A 138 4.51 3.25 0.89
CA LYS A 138 4.42 4.64 1.32
C LYS A 138 3.01 5.00 1.79
N GLU A 139 1.98 4.62 1.02
CA GLU A 139 0.58 4.81 1.41
C GLU A 139 0.25 4.07 2.72
N LEU A 140 0.73 2.82 2.85
CA LEU A 140 0.51 2.05 4.07
C LEU A 140 1.18 2.68 5.29
N LYS A 141 2.40 3.21 5.14
CA LYS A 141 3.09 3.95 6.20
C LYS A 141 2.30 5.19 6.64
N VAL A 142 1.76 5.97 5.70
CA VAL A 142 0.93 7.14 6.04
C VAL A 142 -0.26 6.72 6.89
N ARG A 143 -0.92 5.61 6.54
CA ARG A 143 -2.05 5.10 7.32
C ARG A 143 -1.69 4.62 8.71
N CYS A 144 -0.52 4.01 8.90
CA CYS A 144 -0.02 3.73 10.26
C CYS A 144 0.17 5.00 11.07
N LEU A 145 0.70 6.06 10.45
CA LEU A 145 0.89 7.34 11.12
C LEU A 145 -0.45 7.98 11.50
N ASP A 146 -1.49 7.83 10.68
CA ASP A 146 -2.86 8.26 11.01
C ASP A 146 -3.41 7.52 12.24
N GLU A 147 -3.34 6.19 12.25
CA GLU A 147 -3.82 5.39 13.38
C GLU A 147 -3.04 5.68 14.67
N ILE A 148 -1.72 5.87 14.58
CA ILE A 148 -0.88 6.23 15.73
C ILE A 148 -1.25 7.62 16.25
N ALA A 149 -1.39 8.62 15.38
CA ALA A 149 -1.75 9.98 15.79
C ALA A 149 -3.15 10.04 16.42
N SER A 150 -4.10 9.24 15.91
CA SER A 150 -5.43 9.13 16.48
C SER A 150 -5.42 8.48 17.87
N ALA A 151 -4.61 7.44 18.07
CA ALA A 151 -4.52 6.75 19.36
C ALA A 151 -3.71 7.54 20.40
N TYR A 152 -2.67 8.26 19.95
CA TYR A 152 -1.72 8.99 20.80
C TYR A 152 -1.54 10.42 20.30
N PRO A 153 -2.44 11.36 20.68
CA PRO A 153 -2.38 12.75 20.23
C PRO A 153 -1.06 13.46 20.54
N GLN A 154 -0.34 13.05 21.61
CA GLN A 154 0.97 13.60 21.98
C GLN A 154 2.06 13.30 20.93
N LEU A 155 1.85 12.31 20.06
CA LEU A 155 2.76 11.93 18.98
C LEU A 155 2.34 12.49 17.62
N ALA A 156 1.25 13.27 17.53
CA ALA A 156 0.70 13.78 16.28
C ALA A 156 1.72 14.60 15.47
N ASP A 157 2.44 15.52 16.11
CA ASP A 157 3.46 16.35 15.45
C ASP A 157 4.58 15.53 14.80
N GLU A 158 5.01 14.46 15.46
CA GLU A 158 6.00 13.53 14.93
C GLU A 158 5.44 12.77 13.73
N CYS A 159 4.21 12.28 13.84
CA CYS A 159 3.51 11.57 12.77
C CYS A 159 3.37 12.46 11.53
N ASP A 160 2.98 13.72 11.72
CA ASP A 160 2.85 14.69 10.63
C ASP A 160 4.18 15.07 10.00
N ARG A 161 5.24 15.22 10.79
CA ARG A 161 6.59 15.41 10.24
C ARG A 161 7.01 14.24 9.35
N GLN A 162 6.80 13.01 9.80
CA GLN A 162 7.13 11.81 9.01
C GLN A 162 6.26 11.72 7.75
N ARG A 163 4.97 12.06 7.84
CA ARG A 163 4.04 12.11 6.71
C ARG A 163 4.50 13.09 5.64
N ARG A 164 4.82 14.33 6.02
CA ARG A 164 5.33 15.36 5.10
C ARG A 164 6.58 14.89 4.36
N LYS A 165 7.50 14.23 5.07
CA LYS A 165 8.70 13.64 4.45
C LYS A 165 8.34 12.56 3.42
N ILE A 166 7.37 11.70 3.70
CA ILE A 166 6.91 10.67 2.75
C ILE A 166 6.30 11.32 1.49
N SER A 167 5.47 12.35 1.67
CA SER A 167 4.82 13.06 0.57
C SER A 167 5.82 13.81 -0.32
N GLN A 168 6.80 14.50 0.28
CA GLN A 168 7.88 15.15 -0.49
C GLN A 168 8.64 14.16 -1.36
N THR A 169 8.99 12.98 -0.82
CA THR A 169 9.65 11.91 -1.60
C THR A 169 8.74 11.30 -2.68
N LEU A 170 7.43 11.51 -2.64
CA LEU A 170 6.52 11.10 -3.72
C LEU A 170 6.49 12.15 -4.83
N GLU A 171 6.43 13.43 -4.46
CA GLU A 171 6.43 14.56 -5.40
C GLU A 171 7.76 14.65 -6.16
N GLU A 172 8.89 14.56 -5.47
CA GLU A 172 10.23 14.54 -6.09
C GLU A 172 10.39 13.38 -7.08
N ALA A 173 9.90 12.18 -6.71
CA ALA A 173 9.94 11.00 -7.57
C ALA A 173 9.05 11.12 -8.82
N ALA A 174 7.95 11.88 -8.73
CA ALA A 174 7.08 12.14 -9.87
C ALA A 174 7.71 13.15 -10.86
N VAL A 175 8.52 14.08 -10.35
CA VAL A 175 9.24 15.08 -11.16
C VAL A 175 10.50 14.48 -11.82
N SER A 176 11.15 13.50 -11.19
CA SER A 176 12.38 12.87 -11.71
C SER A 176 12.15 11.79 -12.78
N LEU A 177 10.91 11.47 -13.13
CA LEU A 177 10.63 10.55 -14.25
C LEU A 177 11.03 11.25 -15.56
N PRO A 178 12.00 10.71 -16.33
CA PRO A 178 12.35 11.29 -17.61
C PRO A 178 11.10 11.34 -18.48
N GLN A 179 10.85 12.50 -19.11
CA GLN A 179 9.88 12.64 -20.18
C GLN A 179 10.35 11.80 -21.38
N ILE A 180 10.16 10.48 -21.33
CA ILE A 180 10.28 9.61 -22.51
C ILE A 180 8.99 9.77 -23.30
N GLU A 181 8.75 10.97 -23.80
CA GLU A 181 7.73 11.28 -24.80
C GLU A 181 8.16 12.59 -25.45
N GLN A 182 9.18 12.53 -26.32
CA GLN A 182 9.32 13.33 -27.54
C GLN A 182 10.62 12.98 -28.28
N ALA A 183 10.55 11.92 -29.08
CA ALA A 183 11.28 11.72 -30.33
C ALA A 183 10.49 10.61 -31.04
N ALA A 184 9.48 10.96 -31.85
CA ALA A 184 9.63 11.24 -33.29
C ALA A 184 10.23 10.04 -34.02
#